data_AF-A0A8T5XNC0-F1
#
_entry.id   AF-A0A8T5XNC0-F1
#
_cell.length_a   1.000
_cell.length_b   1.000
_cell.length_c   1.000
_cell.angle_alpha   90.00
_cell.angle_beta   90.00
_cell.angle_gamma   90.00
#
_symmetry.space_group_name_H-M   'P 1'
#
loop_
_entity.id
_entity.type
_entity.pdbx_description
1 polymer ?
#
loop_
_entity_poly.entity_id
_entity_poly.type
_entity_poly.pdbx_seq_one_letter_code
_entity_poly.pdbx_strand_id
1 'polypeptide(L)'
;MKDLKNLNDVKNLKIDTDNRKLFSANEEEILNGATTDIYFLRTLDILNYMEIDDKEVTAEIFARKSGILVGIEEVKNILKDRNIEMWALEEGEEFGPKDTLVRIKGPYKEFGKYESVILGCLASPSGWATAAKEVKEACGEKNFVCFGTRHLHPAVAPVMERAARIGGASAVSNILTSKFIKEEPSGTLPHASFLIAGDTLKVAKAYDEIMPKDHKRIVLIDTFKDEVEEALRIANELGENLYGVRIDTPSERGGVTKELIKELRAKLDINGFNWVKIFVSGGLKPEKIQKLKQAGADAFGVGSYISGAKAIDMTMDIKEVEGKPVAKRGRIPGIIGNDKLVKMI
;
A
#
# COMPACT_ATOMS: atom_id res chain seq x y z
N MET A 1 1.59 19.27 -20.65
CA MET A 1 0.62 20.07 -19.89
C MET A 1 1.35 21.22 -19.20
N LYS A 2 0.74 22.42 -19.16
CA LYS A 2 1.28 23.58 -18.46
C LYS A 2 0.83 23.56 -17.00
N ASP A 3 1.69 24.04 -16.11
CA ASP A 3 1.39 24.28 -14.70
C ASP A 3 0.16 25.20 -14.54
N LEU A 4 -0.91 24.72 -13.89
CA LEU A 4 -2.14 25.48 -13.67
C LEU A 4 -1.94 26.45 -12.51
N LYS A 5 -2.11 27.76 -12.75
CA LYS A 5 -1.86 28.79 -11.73
C LYS A 5 -3.11 29.59 -11.36
N ASN A 6 -4.10 29.64 -12.25
CA ASN A 6 -5.29 30.47 -12.11
C ASN A 6 -6.50 29.84 -12.82
N LEU A 7 -7.69 30.44 -12.67
CA LEU A 7 -8.91 29.95 -13.32
C LEU A 7 -8.88 30.06 -14.86
N ASN A 8 -8.08 30.95 -15.44
CA ASN A 8 -7.95 31.05 -16.90
C ASN A 8 -7.16 29.87 -17.47
N ASP A 9 -6.11 29.39 -16.78
CA ASP A 9 -5.40 28.17 -17.19
C ASP A 9 -6.36 26.97 -17.21
N VAL A 10 -7.28 26.86 -16.23
CA VAL A 10 -8.30 25.79 -16.21
C VAL A 10 -9.26 25.88 -17.39
N LYS A 11 -9.76 27.09 -17.72
CA LYS A 11 -10.64 27.28 -18.89
C LYS A 11 -9.97 26.89 -20.20
N ASN A 12 -8.65 27.11 -20.29
CA ASN A 12 -7.84 26.81 -21.46
C ASN A 12 -7.35 25.36 -21.48
N LEU A 13 -7.51 24.60 -20.39
CA LEU A 13 -7.12 23.20 -20.33
C LEU A 13 -7.99 22.37 -21.28
N LYS A 14 -7.33 21.63 -22.18
CA LYS A 14 -7.97 20.68 -23.09
C LYS A 14 -7.50 19.28 -22.74
N ILE A 15 -8.46 18.39 -22.49
CA ILE A 15 -8.22 16.96 -22.29
C ILE A 15 -8.85 16.24 -23.48
N ASP A 16 -8.09 15.39 -24.13
CA ASP A 16 -8.60 14.52 -25.18
C ASP A 16 -9.40 13.38 -24.56
N THR A 17 -10.69 13.63 -24.33
CA THR A 17 -11.59 12.64 -23.74
C THR A 17 -11.93 11.51 -24.69
N ASP A 18 -11.84 11.74 -26.00
CA ASP A 18 -12.27 10.79 -27.03
C ASP A 18 -11.22 9.67 -27.22
N ASN A 19 -9.92 10.00 -27.10
CA ASN A 19 -8.84 9.02 -27.20
C ASN A 19 -8.34 8.50 -25.84
N ARG A 20 -8.85 9.03 -24.72
CA ARG A 20 -8.44 8.62 -23.38
C ARG A 20 -8.98 7.22 -23.05
N LYS A 21 -8.05 6.28 -22.83
CA LYS A 21 -8.38 4.87 -22.48
C LYS A 21 -8.72 4.66 -21.01
N LEU A 22 -8.13 5.44 -20.11
CA LEU A 22 -8.29 5.31 -18.65
C LEU A 22 -8.67 6.65 -18.03
N PHE A 23 -9.51 6.62 -17.00
CA PHE A 23 -9.93 7.83 -16.27
C PHE A 23 -8.96 8.27 -15.16
N SER A 24 -7.91 7.50 -14.91
CA SER A 24 -6.85 7.90 -13.97
C SER A 24 -6.06 9.09 -14.49
N ALA A 25 -5.71 10.01 -13.60
CA ALA A 25 -4.75 11.07 -13.92
C ALA A 25 -3.38 10.46 -14.25
N ASN A 26 -2.69 11.03 -15.23
CA ASN A 26 -1.28 10.74 -15.48
C ASN A 26 -0.38 11.60 -14.59
N GLU A 27 0.92 11.29 -14.57
CA GLU A 27 1.90 12.01 -13.76
C GLU A 27 1.92 13.51 -14.06
N GLU A 28 1.89 13.88 -15.34
CA GLU A 28 1.92 15.28 -15.76
C GLU A 28 0.68 16.06 -15.30
N GLU A 29 -0.50 15.44 -15.32
CA GLU A 29 -1.75 16.00 -14.80
C GLU A 29 -1.69 16.26 -13.30
N ILE A 30 -1.09 15.35 -12.54
CA ILE A 30 -0.92 15.50 -11.09
C ILE A 30 0.09 16.62 -10.78
N LEU A 31 1.27 16.58 -11.40
CA LEU A 31 2.36 17.53 -11.16
C LEU A 31 1.99 18.97 -11.55
N ASN A 32 1.15 19.15 -12.58
CA ASN A 32 0.70 20.47 -13.02
C ASN A 32 -0.59 20.95 -12.31
N GLY A 33 -1.10 20.20 -11.33
CA GLY A 33 -2.23 20.62 -10.49
C GLY A 33 -3.61 20.41 -11.14
N ALA A 34 -3.74 19.57 -12.17
CA ALA A 34 -5.04 19.28 -12.78
C ALA A 34 -5.95 18.40 -11.89
N THR A 35 -5.41 17.83 -10.83
CA THR A 35 -6.12 17.02 -9.83
C THR A 35 -6.41 17.77 -8.52
N THR A 36 -6.16 19.08 -8.47
CA THR A 36 -6.52 19.91 -7.32
C THR A 36 -8.01 20.25 -7.30
N ASP A 37 -8.53 20.55 -6.11
CA ASP A 37 -9.84 21.18 -6.00
C ASP A 37 -9.81 22.62 -6.53
N ILE A 38 -10.81 22.99 -7.33
CA ILE A 38 -10.89 24.28 -8.02
C ILE A 38 -10.84 25.50 -7.10
N TYR A 39 -11.23 25.34 -5.84
CA TYR A 39 -11.24 26.45 -4.87
C TYR A 39 -9.83 26.91 -4.51
N PHE A 40 -8.79 26.08 -4.66
CA PHE A 40 -7.41 26.52 -4.45
C PHE A 40 -6.97 27.52 -5.51
N LEU A 41 -7.23 27.24 -6.79
CA LEU A 41 -6.92 28.19 -7.87
C LEU A 41 -7.76 29.46 -7.76
N ARG A 42 -9.03 29.35 -7.35
CA ARG A 42 -9.87 30.53 -7.03
C ARG A 42 -9.28 31.36 -5.89
N THR A 43 -8.74 30.70 -4.86
CA THR A 43 -8.11 31.36 -3.72
C THR A 43 -6.84 32.08 -4.16
N LEU A 44 -6.00 31.47 -4.99
CA LEU A 44 -4.81 32.11 -5.56
C LEU A 44 -5.16 33.34 -6.40
N ASP A 45 -6.20 33.27 -7.23
CA ASP A 45 -6.68 34.43 -8.00
C ASP A 45 -7.10 35.60 -7.09
N ILE A 46 -7.80 35.30 -5.99
CA ILE A 46 -8.23 36.30 -5.00
C ILE A 46 -7.01 36.92 -4.30
N LEU A 47 -6.08 36.08 -3.82
CA LEU A 47 -4.88 36.55 -3.13
C LEU A 47 -3.98 37.39 -4.04
N ASN A 48 -3.87 37.00 -5.32
CA ASN A 48 -3.13 37.76 -6.33
C ASN A 48 -3.80 39.09 -6.64
N TYR A 49 -5.13 39.13 -6.77
CA TYR A 49 -5.88 40.39 -6.94
C TYR A 49 -5.70 41.33 -5.75
N MET A 50 -5.56 40.77 -4.54
CA MET A 50 -5.29 41.52 -3.32
C MET A 50 -3.80 41.88 -3.15
N GLU A 51 -2.92 41.47 -4.07
CA GLU A 51 -1.46 41.67 -4.01
C GLU A 51 -0.82 41.13 -2.72
N ILE A 52 -1.28 39.96 -2.27
CA ILE A 52 -0.81 39.28 -1.05
C ILE A 52 -0.58 37.77 -1.23
N ASP A 53 -0.49 37.30 -2.47
CA ASP A 53 -0.22 35.90 -2.83
C ASP A 53 1.21 35.47 -2.51
N ASP A 54 2.13 36.44 -2.37
CA ASP A 54 3.54 36.25 -2.04
C ASP A 54 3.83 36.14 -0.54
N LYS A 55 2.85 36.39 0.33
CA LYS A 55 3.01 36.29 1.78
C LYS A 55 3.52 34.93 2.20
N GLU A 56 4.54 34.94 3.04
CA GLU A 56 5.10 33.74 3.64
C GLU A 56 4.14 33.19 4.69
N VAL A 57 3.85 31.89 4.60
CA VAL A 57 3.03 31.19 5.57
C VAL A 57 3.76 29.94 6.06
N THR A 58 3.45 29.53 7.29
CA THR A 58 3.81 28.21 7.81
C THR A 58 2.54 27.36 7.88
N ALA A 59 2.49 26.27 7.12
CA ALA A 59 1.39 25.30 7.14
C ALA A 59 1.86 23.98 7.77
N GLU A 60 0.97 23.33 8.52
CA GLU A 60 1.23 22.03 9.15
C GLU A 60 0.17 21.02 8.74
N ILE A 61 0.62 19.80 8.41
CA ILE A 61 -0.22 18.63 8.14
C ILE A 61 -0.23 17.74 9.36
N PHE A 62 -1.41 17.35 9.83
CA PHE A 62 -1.58 16.41 10.95
C PHE A 62 -2.72 15.44 10.69
N ALA A 63 -2.66 14.28 11.34
CA ALA A 63 -3.67 13.22 11.23
C ALA A 63 -4.63 13.20 12.42
N ARG A 64 -5.84 12.66 12.22
CA ARG A 64 -6.83 12.48 13.31
C ARG A 64 -6.64 11.21 14.13
N LYS A 65 -5.84 10.27 13.66
CA LYS A 65 -5.58 8.96 14.27
C LYS A 65 -4.10 8.64 14.14
N SER A 66 -3.63 7.64 14.88
CA SER A 66 -2.26 7.12 14.73
C SER A 66 -2.10 6.35 13.43
N GLY A 67 -0.86 6.19 12.98
CA GLY A 67 -0.53 5.37 11.81
C GLY A 67 0.95 5.37 11.47
N ILE A 68 1.26 4.80 10.29
CA ILE A 68 2.60 4.79 9.67
C ILE A 68 2.61 5.81 8.54
N LEU A 69 3.54 6.77 8.54
CA LEU A 69 3.62 7.78 7.49
C LEU A 69 4.18 7.16 6.20
N VAL A 70 3.43 7.24 5.11
CA VAL A 70 3.89 6.87 3.76
C VAL A 70 3.45 7.92 2.74
N GLY A 71 4.28 8.14 1.72
CA GLY A 71 4.01 9.05 0.61
C GLY A 71 4.81 10.36 0.66
N ILE A 72 5.65 10.54 1.68
CA ILE A 72 6.43 11.78 1.84
C ILE A 72 7.44 11.99 0.71
N GLU A 73 7.97 10.91 0.11
CA GLU A 73 8.85 11.00 -1.05
C GLU A 73 8.13 11.56 -2.29
N GLU A 74 6.85 11.23 -2.50
CA GLU A 74 6.06 11.82 -3.59
C GLU A 74 5.82 13.31 -3.33
N VAL A 75 5.46 13.67 -2.10
CA VAL A 75 5.27 15.07 -1.69
C VAL A 75 6.55 15.89 -1.89
N LYS A 76 7.70 15.35 -1.49
CA LYS A 76 9.01 15.98 -1.72
C LYS A 76 9.27 16.18 -3.22
N ASN A 77 9.00 15.18 -4.06
CA ASN A 77 9.19 15.30 -5.50
C ASN A 77 8.28 16.35 -6.14
N ILE A 78 7.07 16.55 -5.62
CA ILE A 78 6.13 17.59 -6.09
C ILE A 78 6.62 18.99 -5.72
N LEU A 79 7.25 19.16 -4.55
CA LEU A 79 7.56 20.47 -3.97
C LEU A 79 9.03 20.92 -4.09
N LYS A 80 9.97 20.02 -4.39
CA LYS A 80 11.43 20.30 -4.33
C LYS A 80 11.93 21.47 -5.19
N ASP A 81 11.25 21.77 -6.29
CA ASP A 81 11.65 22.84 -7.23
C ASP A 81 10.89 24.16 -6.97
N ARG A 82 10.25 24.28 -5.80
CA ARG A 82 9.47 25.46 -5.37
C ARG A 82 10.25 26.28 -4.34
N ASN A 83 9.92 27.57 -4.23
CA ASN A 83 10.55 28.47 -3.25
C ASN A 83 9.95 28.27 -1.84
N ILE A 84 10.17 27.10 -1.25
CA ILE A 84 9.65 26.69 0.06
C ILE A 84 10.70 25.92 0.85
N GLU A 85 10.56 25.89 2.17
CA GLU A 85 11.23 24.95 3.06
C GLU A 85 10.22 23.89 3.52
N MET A 86 10.66 22.64 3.64
CA MET A 86 9.79 21.56 4.09
C MET A 86 10.48 20.71 5.15
N TRP A 87 9.73 20.36 6.20
CA TRP A 87 10.11 19.36 7.19
C TRP A 87 9.05 18.28 7.27
N ALA A 88 9.43 17.04 7.54
CA ALA A 88 8.48 15.95 7.69
C ALA A 88 9.04 14.84 8.58
N LEU A 89 8.16 13.94 9.04
CA LEU A 89 8.63 12.65 9.53
C LEU A 89 9.24 11.87 8.36
N GLU A 90 10.21 11.02 8.67
CA GLU A 90 10.75 10.09 7.68
C GLU A 90 9.71 9.04 7.28
N GLU A 91 9.85 8.51 6.06
CA GLU A 91 8.91 7.51 5.56
C GLU A 91 9.00 6.22 6.38
N GLY A 92 7.86 5.70 6.84
CA GLY A 92 7.77 4.53 7.71
C GLY A 92 7.71 4.86 9.20
N GLU A 93 7.86 6.13 9.60
CA GLU A 93 7.72 6.54 11.00
C GLU A 93 6.28 6.39 11.53
N GLU A 94 6.19 5.98 12.80
CA GLU A 94 4.94 5.96 13.54
C GLU A 94 4.59 7.38 14.03
N PHE A 95 3.32 7.75 13.88
CA PHE A 95 2.76 9.00 14.37
C PHE A 95 1.49 8.79 15.19
N GLY A 96 1.23 9.73 16.09
CA GLY A 96 0.02 9.81 16.90
C GLY A 96 -1.01 10.80 16.37
N PRO A 97 -2.22 10.83 16.97
CA PRO A 97 -3.25 11.77 16.60
C PRO A 97 -2.81 13.21 16.92
N LYS A 98 -2.97 14.11 15.94
CA LYS A 98 -2.63 15.53 16.00
C LYS A 98 -1.13 15.85 16.04
N ASP A 99 -0.26 14.87 15.88
CA ASP A 99 1.17 15.14 15.63
C ASP A 99 1.32 15.88 14.30
N THR A 100 2.20 16.89 14.27
CA THR A 100 2.61 17.52 13.01
C THR A 100 3.45 16.51 12.22
N LEU A 101 2.96 16.08 11.07
CA LEU A 101 3.61 15.09 10.20
C LEU A 101 4.48 15.77 9.14
N VAL A 102 4.00 16.89 8.62
CA VAL A 102 4.69 17.70 7.61
C VAL A 102 4.51 19.17 7.97
N ARG A 103 5.58 19.96 7.81
CA ARG A 103 5.58 21.41 7.89
C ARG A 103 6.10 21.98 6.59
N ILE A 104 5.37 22.93 6.02
CA ILE A 104 5.76 23.66 4.81
C ILE A 104 5.81 25.14 5.17
N LYS A 105 6.92 25.79 4.81
CA LYS A 105 7.11 27.23 5.02
C LYS A 105 7.48 27.89 3.68
N GLY A 106 6.81 28.97 3.33
CA GLY A 106 7.08 29.74 2.12
C GLY A 106 5.85 30.47 1.59
N PRO A 107 5.93 31.13 0.42
CA PRO A 107 4.79 31.82 -0.17
C PRO A 107 3.64 30.84 -0.46
N TYR A 108 2.42 31.17 -0.04
CA TYR A 108 1.27 30.25 -0.20
C TYR A 108 1.03 29.85 -1.67
N LYS A 109 1.32 30.75 -2.62
CA LYS A 109 1.18 30.46 -4.06
C LYS A 109 2.08 29.34 -4.58
N GLU A 110 3.17 29.01 -3.90
CA GLU A 110 4.10 27.97 -4.32
C GLU A 110 3.56 26.55 -4.07
N PHE A 111 2.73 26.38 -3.04
CA PHE A 111 2.27 25.06 -2.60
C PHE A 111 0.77 24.93 -2.36
N GLY A 112 0.02 26.02 -2.20
CA GLY A 112 -1.39 26.00 -1.81
C GLY A 112 -2.30 25.19 -2.74
N LYS A 113 -2.05 25.25 -4.05
CA LYS A 113 -2.78 24.44 -5.04
C LYS A 113 -2.47 22.94 -5.00
N TYR A 114 -1.44 22.53 -4.27
CA TYR A 114 -1.06 21.13 -4.17
C TYR A 114 -1.67 20.45 -2.95
N GLU A 115 -2.48 21.15 -2.13
CA GLU A 115 -3.05 20.58 -0.91
C GLU A 115 -3.81 19.27 -1.16
N SER A 116 -4.72 19.22 -2.14
CA SER A 116 -5.45 17.99 -2.48
C SER A 116 -4.50 16.85 -2.88
N VAL A 117 -3.44 17.17 -3.62
CA VAL A 117 -2.44 16.19 -4.09
C VAL A 117 -1.59 15.67 -2.93
N ILE A 118 -1.05 16.58 -2.12
CA ILE A 118 -0.22 16.26 -0.96
C ILE A 118 -0.98 15.38 0.02
N LEU A 119 -2.21 15.78 0.38
CA LEU A 119 -3.04 14.99 1.29
C LEU A 119 -3.38 13.63 0.68
N GLY A 120 -3.62 13.54 -0.63
CA GLY A 120 -3.86 12.29 -1.34
C GLY A 120 -2.66 11.33 -1.31
N CYS A 121 -1.45 11.85 -1.54
CA CYS A 121 -0.19 11.10 -1.45
C CYS A 121 0.06 10.55 -0.04
N LEU A 122 -0.40 11.25 1.01
CA LEU A 122 -0.15 10.84 2.39
C LEU A 122 -1.27 9.94 2.96
N ALA A 123 -2.54 10.29 2.72
CA ALA A 123 -3.67 9.71 3.45
C ALA A 123 -3.91 8.22 3.14
N SER A 124 -4.07 7.86 1.86
CA SER A 124 -4.33 6.47 1.46
C SER A 124 -3.12 5.56 1.71
N PRO A 125 -1.89 5.95 1.31
CA PRO A 125 -0.71 5.12 1.56
C PRO A 125 -0.42 4.90 3.05
N SER A 126 -0.60 5.93 3.89
CA SER A 126 -0.45 5.76 5.35
C SER A 126 -1.50 4.79 5.92
N GLY A 127 -2.73 4.80 5.40
CA GLY A 127 -3.76 3.82 5.76
C GLY A 127 -3.40 2.38 5.39
N TRP A 128 -2.91 2.16 4.17
CA TRP A 128 -2.45 0.85 3.71
C TRP A 128 -1.23 0.33 4.48
N ALA A 129 -0.26 1.20 4.76
CA ALA A 129 0.92 0.87 5.53
C ALA A 129 0.57 0.51 6.98
N THR A 130 -0.35 1.24 7.60
CA THR A 130 -0.85 0.95 8.95
C THR A 130 -1.55 -0.41 9.01
N ALA A 131 -2.41 -0.74 8.04
CA ALA A 131 -3.03 -2.06 7.97
C ALA A 131 -2.00 -3.18 7.72
N ALA A 132 -0.96 -2.93 6.93
CA ALA A 132 0.13 -3.88 6.74
C ALA A 132 0.97 -4.09 8.01
N LYS A 133 1.15 -3.04 8.83
CA LYS A 133 1.81 -3.12 10.15
C LYS A 133 1.03 -4.01 11.12
N GLU A 134 -0.29 -3.84 11.20
CA GLU A 134 -1.16 -4.71 12.01
C GLU A 134 -1.07 -6.19 11.57
N VAL A 135 -0.98 -6.42 10.26
CA VAL A 135 -0.74 -7.76 9.70
C VAL A 135 0.64 -8.28 10.10
N LYS A 136 1.69 -7.45 9.99
CA LYS A 136 3.05 -7.83 10.38
C LYS A 136 3.12 -8.24 11.85
N GLU A 137 2.48 -7.47 12.73
CA GLU A 137 2.40 -7.77 14.16
C GLU A 137 1.67 -9.10 14.42
N ALA A 138 0.56 -9.34 13.72
CA ALA A 138 -0.16 -10.62 13.79
C ALA A 138 0.70 -11.80 13.32
N CYS A 139 1.49 -11.62 12.26
CA CYS A 139 2.43 -12.63 11.76
C CYS A 139 3.63 -12.85 12.70
N GLY A 140 4.09 -11.82 13.41
CA GLY A 140 5.35 -11.87 14.17
C GLY A 140 6.54 -12.14 13.24
N GLU A 141 7.30 -13.19 13.53
CA GLU A 141 8.45 -13.60 12.72
C GLU A 141 8.06 -14.27 11.39
N LYS A 142 6.80 -14.72 11.25
CA LYS A 142 6.32 -15.33 10.01
C LYS A 142 6.22 -14.26 8.90
N ASN A 143 6.36 -14.71 7.66
CA ASN A 143 6.30 -13.84 6.49
C ASN A 143 4.87 -13.67 5.98
N PHE A 144 4.59 -12.53 5.38
CA PHE A 144 3.40 -12.35 4.57
C PHE A 144 3.68 -11.59 3.28
N VAL A 145 2.93 -11.93 2.24
CA VAL A 145 3.00 -11.30 0.92
C VAL A 145 1.75 -10.47 0.71
N CYS A 146 1.91 -9.26 0.17
CA CYS A 146 0.77 -8.43 -0.22
C CYS A 146 0.17 -8.91 -1.54
N PHE A 147 -1.09 -9.33 -1.52
CA PHE A 147 -1.91 -9.77 -2.67
C PHE A 147 -3.10 -8.82 -2.92
N GLY A 148 -2.90 -7.53 -2.66
CA GLY A 148 -3.96 -6.52 -2.64
C GLY A 148 -4.28 -5.90 -4.00
N THR A 149 -3.39 -5.99 -4.99
CA THR A 149 -3.49 -5.28 -6.28
C THR A 149 -4.87 -5.36 -6.93
N ARG A 150 -5.47 -6.55 -6.95
CA ARG A 150 -6.73 -6.82 -7.67
C ARG A 150 -7.97 -6.09 -7.14
N HIS A 151 -7.91 -5.47 -5.96
CA HIS A 151 -9.07 -4.77 -5.37
C HIS A 151 -9.07 -3.26 -5.66
N LEU A 152 -8.03 -2.74 -6.31
CA LEU A 152 -7.85 -1.32 -6.57
C LEU A 152 -7.80 -1.05 -8.07
N HIS A 153 -7.99 0.22 -8.44
CA HIS A 153 -7.70 0.66 -9.79
C HIS A 153 -6.21 0.41 -10.09
N PRO A 154 -5.84 -0.16 -11.26
CA PRO A 154 -4.47 -0.56 -11.55
C PRO A 154 -3.46 0.58 -11.45
N ALA A 155 -3.88 1.82 -11.70
CA ALA A 155 -3.03 3.01 -11.58
C ALA A 155 -2.50 3.26 -10.15
N VAL A 156 -3.22 2.84 -9.10
CA VAL A 156 -2.82 3.05 -7.70
C VAL A 156 -2.34 1.76 -7.02
N ALA A 157 -2.46 0.62 -7.67
CA ALA A 157 -2.00 -0.66 -7.13
C ALA A 157 -0.51 -0.65 -6.74
N PRO A 158 0.40 -0.01 -7.51
CA PRO A 158 1.80 0.07 -7.10
C PRO A 158 2.05 0.90 -5.85
N VAL A 159 1.27 1.98 -5.68
CA VAL A 159 1.33 2.84 -4.49
C VAL A 159 0.93 2.02 -3.25
N MET A 160 -0.13 1.22 -3.36
CA MET A 160 -0.61 0.37 -2.26
C MET A 160 0.39 -0.73 -1.88
N GLU A 161 0.96 -1.47 -2.83
CA GLU A 161 1.90 -2.54 -2.48
C GLU A 161 3.24 -1.98 -1.97
N ARG A 162 3.69 -0.81 -2.45
CA ARG A 162 4.83 -0.08 -1.86
C ARG A 162 4.54 0.31 -0.41
N ALA A 163 3.37 0.87 -0.14
CA ALA A 163 2.95 1.19 1.22
C ALA A 163 2.88 -0.05 2.12
N ALA A 164 2.36 -1.16 1.59
CA ALA A 164 2.32 -2.43 2.31
C ALA A 164 3.73 -2.97 2.61
N ARG A 165 4.69 -2.81 1.67
CA ARG A 165 6.09 -3.17 1.86
C ARG A 165 6.73 -2.38 3.01
N ILE A 166 6.53 -1.06 3.04
CA ILE A 166 6.99 -0.18 4.13
C ILE A 166 6.33 -0.55 5.47
N GLY A 167 5.03 -0.87 5.45
CA GLY A 167 4.28 -1.32 6.62
C GLY A 167 4.68 -2.72 7.12
N GLY A 168 5.57 -3.45 6.44
CA GLY A 168 6.15 -4.70 6.94
C GLY A 168 5.80 -5.95 6.15
N ALA A 169 5.19 -5.83 4.96
CA ALA A 169 5.07 -6.96 4.05
C ALA A 169 6.46 -7.49 3.66
N SER A 170 6.60 -8.82 3.64
CA SER A 170 7.86 -9.50 3.31
C SER A 170 8.14 -9.48 1.81
N ALA A 171 7.10 -9.44 0.99
CA ALA A 171 7.18 -9.33 -0.46
C ALA A 171 5.90 -8.73 -1.04
N VAL A 172 5.98 -8.31 -2.31
CA VAL A 172 4.89 -7.75 -3.11
C VAL A 172 4.61 -8.68 -4.30
N SER A 173 3.37 -8.71 -4.78
CA SER A 173 2.98 -9.50 -5.96
C SER A 173 2.90 -8.68 -7.24
N ASN A 174 2.75 -7.36 -7.10
CA ASN A 174 2.65 -6.44 -8.22
C ASN A 174 3.99 -6.27 -8.94
N ILE A 175 4.00 -6.56 -10.24
CA ILE A 175 5.19 -6.50 -11.08
C ILE A 175 5.81 -5.10 -11.08
N LEU A 176 5.01 -4.05 -11.23
CA LEU A 176 5.53 -2.69 -11.32
C LEU A 176 6.09 -2.21 -9.97
N THR A 177 5.44 -2.60 -8.87
CA THR A 177 5.92 -2.31 -7.51
C THR A 177 7.28 -2.93 -7.27
N SER A 178 7.45 -4.21 -7.62
CA SER A 178 8.72 -4.91 -7.41
C SER A 178 9.87 -4.23 -8.14
N LYS A 179 9.63 -3.69 -9.34
CA LYS A 179 10.62 -2.88 -10.07
C LYS A 179 10.91 -1.53 -9.41
N PHE A 180 9.90 -0.84 -8.87
CA PHE A 180 10.11 0.41 -8.14
C PHE A 180 10.97 0.21 -6.87
N ILE A 181 10.76 -0.88 -6.14
CA ILE A 181 11.51 -1.18 -4.91
C ILE A 181 12.77 -2.03 -5.16
N LYS A 182 13.06 -2.39 -6.43
CA LYS A 182 14.20 -3.21 -6.86
C LYS A 182 14.26 -4.59 -6.18
N GLU A 183 13.10 -5.22 -6.04
CA GLU A 183 12.93 -6.58 -5.52
C GLU A 183 12.33 -7.50 -6.59
N GLU A 184 12.40 -8.81 -6.38
CA GLU A 184 11.67 -9.76 -7.21
C GLU A 184 10.23 -9.92 -6.70
N PRO A 185 9.22 -9.94 -7.59
CA PRO A 185 7.83 -10.13 -7.18
C PRO A 185 7.63 -11.56 -6.68
N SER A 186 6.79 -11.71 -5.66
CA SER A 186 6.42 -13.02 -5.10
C SER A 186 5.01 -13.41 -5.53
N GLY A 187 4.85 -14.65 -5.98
CA GLY A 187 3.56 -15.23 -6.33
C GLY A 187 3.61 -16.75 -6.34
N THR A 188 2.44 -17.38 -6.39
CA THR A 188 2.32 -18.81 -6.64
C THR A 188 1.34 -19.02 -7.80
N LEU A 189 1.18 -20.28 -8.23
CA LEU A 189 0.25 -20.61 -9.29
C LEU A 189 -1.21 -20.33 -8.88
N PRO A 190 -2.03 -19.72 -9.76
CA PRO A 190 -3.46 -19.54 -9.54
C PRO A 190 -4.24 -20.83 -9.87
N HIS A 191 -5.44 -20.96 -9.31
CA HIS A 191 -6.38 -22.06 -9.61
C HIS A 191 -6.56 -22.34 -11.11
N ALA A 192 -6.52 -21.30 -11.95
CA ALA A 192 -6.67 -21.42 -13.40
C ALA A 192 -5.71 -22.44 -14.03
N SER A 193 -4.46 -22.51 -13.55
CA SER A 193 -3.47 -23.46 -14.08
C SER A 193 -3.91 -24.92 -13.89
N PHE A 194 -4.36 -25.25 -12.67
CA PHE A 194 -4.83 -26.58 -12.30
C PHE A 194 -6.16 -26.94 -12.99
N LEU A 195 -7.09 -25.97 -13.08
CA LEU A 195 -8.36 -26.14 -13.78
C LEU A 195 -8.17 -26.43 -15.26
N ILE A 196 -7.28 -25.71 -15.94
CA ILE A 196 -6.98 -25.92 -17.37
C ILE A 196 -6.30 -27.28 -17.60
N ALA A 197 -5.37 -27.67 -16.73
CA ALA A 197 -4.68 -28.97 -16.81
C ALA A 197 -5.57 -30.16 -16.41
N GLY A 198 -6.67 -29.90 -15.69
CA GLY A 198 -7.59 -30.91 -15.17
C GLY A 198 -7.04 -31.76 -14.02
N ASP A 199 -5.87 -31.43 -13.46
CA ASP A 199 -5.24 -32.16 -12.36
C ASP A 199 -4.11 -31.35 -11.71
N THR A 200 -4.06 -31.32 -10.37
CA THR A 200 -3.03 -30.58 -9.63
C THR A 200 -1.64 -31.19 -9.78
N LEU A 201 -1.55 -32.53 -9.78
CA LEU A 201 -0.28 -33.25 -9.85
C LEU A 201 0.43 -33.04 -11.20
N LYS A 202 -0.32 -33.05 -12.31
CA LYS A 202 0.22 -32.72 -13.64
C LYS A 202 0.90 -31.36 -13.66
N VAL A 203 0.25 -30.34 -13.08
CA VAL A 203 0.83 -28.99 -13.01
C VAL A 203 2.02 -28.96 -12.06
N ALA A 204 1.97 -29.65 -10.92
CA ALA A 204 3.07 -29.71 -9.97
C ALA A 204 4.34 -30.30 -10.61
N LYS A 205 4.22 -31.39 -11.39
CA LYS A 205 5.34 -31.98 -12.14
C LYS A 205 5.91 -31.01 -13.17
N ALA A 206 5.05 -30.43 -14.00
CA ALA A 206 5.48 -29.45 -15.01
C ALA A 206 6.14 -28.22 -14.35
N TYR A 207 5.61 -27.75 -13.21
CA TYR A 207 6.17 -26.64 -12.46
C TYR A 207 7.57 -26.96 -11.92
N ASP A 208 7.80 -28.20 -11.47
CA ASP A 208 9.12 -28.66 -11.03
C ASP A 208 10.12 -28.80 -12.19
N GLU A 209 9.68 -29.27 -13.35
CA GLU A 209 10.53 -29.48 -14.53
C GLU A 209 11.01 -28.16 -15.17
N ILE A 210 10.14 -27.15 -15.27
CA ILE A 210 10.43 -25.95 -16.08
C ILE A 210 11.07 -24.80 -15.30
N MET A 211 10.91 -24.77 -13.96
CA MET A 211 11.38 -23.63 -13.17
C MET A 211 12.84 -23.77 -12.72
N PRO A 212 13.58 -22.67 -12.56
CA PRO A 212 14.94 -22.69 -12.00
C PRO A 212 15.00 -23.39 -10.63
N LYS A 213 16.07 -24.12 -10.33
CA LYS A 213 16.17 -24.95 -9.09
C LYS A 213 16.03 -24.14 -7.79
N ASP A 214 16.43 -22.88 -7.79
CA ASP A 214 16.34 -21.95 -6.67
C ASP A 214 14.93 -21.37 -6.47
N HIS A 215 14.02 -21.57 -7.43
CA HIS A 215 12.63 -21.14 -7.32
C HIS A 215 11.84 -22.08 -6.38
N LYS A 216 11.16 -21.52 -5.38
CA LYS A 216 10.41 -22.31 -4.40
C LYS A 216 9.13 -22.88 -5.02
N ARG A 217 8.98 -24.22 -5.02
CA ARG A 217 7.74 -24.87 -5.46
C ARG A 217 6.70 -24.78 -4.35
N ILE A 218 5.74 -23.87 -4.52
CA ILE A 218 4.55 -23.75 -3.66
C ILE A 218 3.33 -24.11 -4.50
N VAL A 219 2.67 -25.22 -4.18
CA VAL A 219 1.55 -25.77 -4.97
C VAL A 219 0.23 -25.51 -4.25
N LEU A 220 -0.78 -25.04 -4.99
CA LEU A 220 -2.12 -24.81 -4.46
C LEU A 220 -2.90 -26.14 -4.43
N ILE A 221 -3.47 -26.50 -3.29
CA ILE A 221 -3.99 -27.87 -3.05
C ILE A 221 -5.52 -27.97 -2.90
N ASP A 222 -6.23 -26.85 -2.81
CA ASP A 222 -7.68 -26.78 -2.62
C ASP A 222 -8.49 -26.63 -3.93
N THR A 223 -7.96 -27.11 -5.07
CA THR A 223 -8.68 -27.00 -6.37
C THR A 223 -9.68 -28.13 -6.60
N PHE A 224 -9.27 -29.40 -6.45
CA PHE A 224 -10.11 -30.54 -6.82
C PHE A 224 -10.44 -31.46 -5.64
N LYS A 225 -9.44 -31.78 -4.82
CA LYS A 225 -9.57 -32.75 -3.74
C LYS A 225 -9.62 -32.08 -2.38
N ASP A 226 -9.80 -32.90 -1.35
CA ASP A 226 -9.48 -32.52 0.02
C ASP A 226 -8.00 -32.10 0.13
N GLU A 227 -7.74 -31.05 0.90
CA GLU A 227 -6.43 -30.44 1.03
C GLU A 227 -5.38 -31.44 1.56
N VAL A 228 -5.74 -32.30 2.51
CA VAL A 228 -4.81 -33.29 3.07
C VAL A 228 -4.48 -34.35 2.02
N GLU A 229 -5.48 -34.85 1.30
CA GLU A 229 -5.28 -35.85 0.25
C GLU A 229 -4.37 -35.31 -0.85
N GLU A 230 -4.63 -34.09 -1.34
CA GLU A 230 -3.86 -33.50 -2.42
C GLU A 230 -2.45 -33.11 -1.98
N ALA A 231 -2.27 -32.61 -0.74
CA ALA A 231 -0.96 -32.30 -0.20
C ALA A 231 -0.05 -33.54 -0.15
N LEU A 232 -0.56 -34.66 0.37
CA LEU A 232 0.19 -35.91 0.44
C LEU A 232 0.50 -36.43 -0.97
N ARG A 233 -0.46 -36.35 -1.90
CA ARG A 233 -0.24 -36.76 -3.28
C ARG A 233 0.88 -35.98 -3.97
N ILE A 234 0.94 -34.66 -3.77
CA ILE A 234 1.98 -33.80 -4.35
C ILE A 234 3.32 -34.01 -3.63
N ALA A 235 3.32 -34.13 -2.31
CA ALA A 235 4.54 -34.35 -1.52
C ALA A 235 5.21 -35.68 -1.86
N ASN A 236 4.44 -36.75 -2.08
CA ASN A 236 4.98 -38.05 -2.52
C ASN A 236 5.65 -37.97 -3.91
N GLU A 237 5.18 -37.10 -4.80
CA GLU A 237 5.74 -36.97 -6.15
C GLU A 237 6.96 -36.06 -6.20
N LEU A 238 6.86 -34.87 -5.58
CA LEU A 238 7.91 -33.85 -5.67
C LEU A 238 9.01 -34.06 -4.61
N GLY A 239 8.73 -34.79 -3.53
CA GLY A 239 9.69 -35.04 -2.45
C GLY A 239 10.30 -33.75 -1.90
N GLU A 240 11.62 -33.70 -1.81
CA GLU A 240 12.37 -32.54 -1.30
C GLU A 240 12.27 -31.29 -2.20
N ASN A 241 11.88 -31.44 -3.47
CA ASN A 241 11.66 -30.29 -4.35
C ASN A 241 10.40 -29.49 -3.95
N LEU A 242 9.45 -30.10 -3.22
CA LEU A 242 8.27 -29.40 -2.71
C LEU A 242 8.65 -28.52 -1.51
N TYR A 243 8.74 -27.22 -1.74
CA TYR A 243 8.99 -26.25 -0.68
C TYR A 243 7.77 -26.07 0.24
N GLY A 244 6.56 -26.06 -0.33
CA GLY A 244 5.35 -25.87 0.45
C GLY A 244 4.06 -26.07 -0.32
N VAL A 245 2.95 -26.04 0.41
CA VAL A 245 1.59 -26.05 -0.12
C VAL A 245 0.89 -24.75 0.21
N ARG A 246 0.02 -24.27 -0.68
CA ARG A 246 -0.85 -23.12 -0.47
C ARG A 246 -2.29 -23.58 -0.36
N ILE A 247 -2.99 -23.09 0.65
CA ILE A 247 -4.43 -23.28 0.82
C ILE A 247 -5.16 -21.94 0.75
N ASP A 248 -6.20 -21.90 -0.09
CA ASP A 248 -7.12 -20.77 -0.27
C ASP A 248 -8.58 -21.22 -0.10
N THR A 249 -8.81 -22.25 0.74
CA THR A 249 -10.09 -22.96 0.89
C THR A 249 -11.27 -21.99 0.89
N PRO A 250 -12.26 -22.18 -0.01
CA PRO A 250 -13.36 -21.24 -0.16
C PRO A 250 -14.31 -21.26 1.05
N SER A 251 -15.03 -20.16 1.26
CA SER A 251 -15.99 -19.99 2.36
C SER A 251 -17.10 -21.05 2.38
N GLU A 252 -17.50 -21.50 1.19
CA GLU A 252 -18.51 -22.54 0.94
C GLU A 252 -18.05 -23.91 1.47
N ARG A 253 -16.74 -24.08 1.69
CA ARG A 253 -16.12 -25.25 2.31
C ARG A 253 -15.71 -25.00 3.77
N GLY A 254 -16.17 -23.90 4.36
CA GLY A 254 -15.85 -23.48 5.73
C GLY A 254 -14.62 -22.59 5.85
N GLY A 255 -13.91 -22.35 4.75
CA GLY A 255 -12.68 -21.58 4.72
C GLY A 255 -11.50 -22.27 5.43
N VAL A 256 -10.33 -21.64 5.39
CA VAL A 256 -9.17 -22.17 6.13
C VAL A 256 -9.36 -22.03 7.65
N THR A 257 -9.45 -23.17 8.35
CA THR A 257 -9.65 -23.27 9.80
C THR A 257 -8.38 -23.70 10.54
N LYS A 258 -8.33 -23.50 11.87
CA LYS A 258 -7.18 -23.95 12.68
C LYS A 258 -7.09 -25.48 12.73
N GLU A 259 -8.23 -26.17 12.70
CA GLU A 259 -8.32 -27.63 12.66
C GLU A 259 -7.71 -28.18 11.37
N LEU A 260 -8.03 -27.57 10.22
CA LEU A 260 -7.48 -27.96 8.93
C LEU A 260 -5.95 -27.82 8.89
N ILE A 261 -5.40 -26.71 9.39
CA ILE A 261 -3.93 -26.54 9.46
C ILE A 261 -3.29 -27.63 10.31
N LYS A 262 -3.86 -27.91 11.49
CA LYS A 262 -3.33 -28.93 12.41
C LYS A 262 -3.39 -30.32 11.81
N GLU A 263 -4.50 -30.66 11.17
CA GLU A 263 -4.67 -31.93 10.48
C GLU A 263 -3.66 -32.08 9.34
N LEU A 264 -3.57 -31.09 8.47
CA LEU A 264 -2.63 -31.07 7.35
C LEU A 264 -1.18 -31.22 7.83
N ARG A 265 -0.77 -30.44 8.84
CA ARG A 265 0.59 -30.53 9.42
C ARG A 265 0.86 -31.92 10.00
N ALA A 266 -0.05 -32.45 10.82
CA ALA A 266 0.11 -33.77 11.43
C ALA A 266 0.19 -34.88 10.38
N LYS A 267 -0.62 -34.82 9.33
CA LYS A 267 -0.63 -35.80 8.24
C LYS A 267 0.65 -35.74 7.40
N LEU A 268 1.15 -34.55 7.09
CA LEU A 268 2.45 -34.40 6.43
C LEU A 268 3.58 -34.95 7.31
N ASP A 269 3.59 -34.66 8.61
CA ASP A 269 4.63 -35.11 9.54
C ASP A 269 4.67 -36.63 9.72
N ILE A 270 3.50 -37.28 9.87
CA ILE A 270 3.39 -38.74 9.96
C ILE A 270 3.94 -39.43 8.70
N ASN A 271 3.81 -38.79 7.55
CA ASN A 271 4.34 -39.30 6.27
C ASN A 271 5.78 -38.81 5.99
N GLY A 272 6.45 -38.19 6.96
CA GLY A 272 7.85 -37.76 6.85
C GLY A 272 8.08 -36.41 6.18
N PHE A 273 7.05 -35.72 5.69
CA PHE A 273 7.14 -34.45 4.95
C PHE A 273 7.21 -33.20 5.87
N ASN A 274 8.04 -33.25 6.91
CA ASN A 274 8.15 -32.20 7.93
C ASN A 274 8.70 -30.85 7.42
N TRP A 275 9.37 -30.85 6.25
CA TRP A 275 9.92 -29.65 5.64
C TRP A 275 8.88 -28.81 4.89
N VAL A 276 7.80 -29.45 4.40
CA VAL A 276 6.78 -28.83 3.52
C VAL A 276 6.08 -27.71 4.28
N LYS A 277 6.26 -26.47 3.86
CA LYS A 277 5.67 -25.29 4.52
C LYS A 277 4.18 -25.11 4.18
N ILE A 278 3.39 -24.60 5.12
CA ILE A 278 1.97 -24.33 4.90
C ILE A 278 1.72 -22.83 4.70
N PHE A 279 1.39 -22.45 3.47
CA PHE A 279 1.03 -21.08 3.08
C PHE A 279 -0.48 -20.93 3.09
N VAL A 280 -0.99 -19.85 3.68
CA VAL A 280 -2.43 -19.59 3.75
C VAL A 280 -2.78 -18.28 3.07
N SER A 281 -3.82 -18.27 2.25
CA SER A 281 -4.44 -17.04 1.73
C SER A 281 -5.95 -17.03 1.95
N GLY A 282 -6.61 -15.96 1.51
CA GLY A 282 -8.08 -15.90 1.47
C GLY A 282 -8.73 -15.31 2.73
N GLY A 283 -9.24 -14.08 2.61
CA GLY A 283 -10.05 -13.44 3.67
C GLY A 283 -9.33 -13.28 5.01
N LEU A 284 -8.01 -13.08 5.00
CA LEU A 284 -7.20 -12.99 6.20
C LEU A 284 -7.32 -11.61 6.88
N LYS A 285 -7.50 -11.64 8.20
CA LYS A 285 -7.47 -10.49 9.12
C LYS A 285 -6.49 -10.80 10.27
N PRO A 286 -5.95 -9.80 10.99
CA PRO A 286 -4.97 -10.01 12.08
C PRO A 286 -5.36 -11.12 13.07
N GLU A 287 -6.59 -11.14 13.55
CA GLU A 287 -7.06 -12.17 14.49
C GLU A 287 -7.05 -13.59 13.91
N LYS A 288 -7.43 -13.74 12.62
CA LYS A 288 -7.40 -15.04 11.93
C LYS A 288 -5.96 -15.50 11.69
N ILE A 289 -5.08 -14.57 11.31
CA ILE A 289 -3.65 -14.82 11.11
C ILE A 289 -3.02 -15.37 12.40
N GLN A 290 -3.27 -14.74 13.55
CA GLN A 290 -2.73 -15.22 14.83
C GLN A 290 -3.16 -16.67 15.14
N LYS A 291 -4.45 -16.98 14.96
CA LYS A 291 -5.00 -18.32 15.19
C LYS A 291 -4.38 -19.37 14.27
N LEU A 292 -4.23 -19.05 12.98
CA LEU A 292 -3.66 -19.97 11.99
C LEU A 292 -2.15 -20.14 12.16
N LYS A 293 -1.44 -19.08 12.53
CA LYS A 293 -0.01 -19.13 12.90
C LYS A 293 0.22 -20.11 14.05
N GLN A 294 -0.56 -19.99 15.13
CA GLN A 294 -0.49 -20.91 16.27
C GLN A 294 -0.86 -22.35 15.91
N ALA A 295 -1.65 -22.54 14.84
CA ALA A 295 -2.05 -23.85 14.35
C ALA A 295 -0.98 -24.53 13.49
N GLY A 296 0.05 -23.81 13.03
CA GLY A 296 1.14 -24.35 12.21
C GLY A 296 1.32 -23.71 10.83
N ALA A 297 0.58 -22.63 10.51
CA ALA A 297 0.81 -21.91 9.25
C ALA A 297 2.16 -21.18 9.26
N ASP A 298 2.88 -21.25 8.13
CA ASP A 298 4.24 -20.72 7.99
C ASP A 298 4.31 -19.36 7.31
N ALA A 299 3.34 -19.04 6.47
CA ALA A 299 3.31 -17.78 5.74
C ALA A 299 1.90 -17.45 5.24
N PHE A 300 1.67 -16.16 4.96
CA PHE A 300 0.35 -15.62 4.66
C PHE A 300 0.33 -14.81 3.36
N GLY A 301 -0.73 -14.95 2.57
CA GLY A 301 -1.06 -14.06 1.44
C GLY A 301 -2.23 -13.16 1.81
N VAL A 302 -1.97 -11.87 2.03
CA VAL A 302 -2.97 -10.93 2.54
C VAL A 302 -3.32 -9.89 1.48
N GLY A 303 -4.60 -9.79 1.14
CA GLY A 303 -5.10 -8.88 0.10
C GLY A 303 -6.05 -7.83 0.65
N SER A 304 -7.34 -8.17 0.70
CA SER A 304 -8.45 -7.22 0.94
C SER A 304 -8.38 -6.44 2.26
N TYR A 305 -7.76 -7.01 3.30
CA TYR A 305 -7.54 -6.30 4.57
C TYR A 305 -6.67 -5.05 4.38
N ILE A 306 -5.60 -5.17 3.59
CA ILE A 306 -4.66 -4.07 3.32
C ILE A 306 -5.26 -3.15 2.27
N SER A 307 -5.62 -3.67 1.09
CA SER A 307 -6.10 -2.83 -0.01
C SER A 307 -7.42 -2.11 0.30
N GLY A 308 -8.25 -2.69 1.17
CA GLY A 308 -9.51 -2.10 1.63
C GLY A 308 -9.36 -1.22 2.87
N ALA A 309 -8.15 -0.98 3.38
CA ALA A 309 -7.93 -0.12 4.52
C ALA A 309 -8.35 1.32 4.19
N LYS A 310 -8.98 1.99 5.16
CA LYS A 310 -9.40 3.38 5.01
C LYS A 310 -8.18 4.29 5.02
N ALA A 311 -8.22 5.33 4.20
CA ALA A 311 -7.27 6.42 4.29
C ALA A 311 -7.28 7.03 5.71
N ILE A 312 -6.11 7.50 6.16
CA ILE A 312 -6.01 8.26 7.40
C ILE A 312 -6.31 9.72 7.06
N ASP A 313 -7.45 10.24 7.55
CA ASP A 313 -7.83 11.63 7.33
C ASP A 313 -6.77 12.58 7.90
N MET A 314 -6.15 13.33 6.99
CA MET A 314 -5.18 14.37 7.29
C MET A 314 -5.75 15.75 6.94
N THR A 315 -5.22 16.78 7.58
CA THR A 315 -5.60 18.17 7.31
C THR A 315 -4.34 19.01 7.25
N MET A 316 -4.23 19.86 6.22
CA MET A 316 -3.25 20.94 6.18
C MET A 316 -3.91 22.22 6.71
N ASP A 317 -3.29 22.89 7.66
CA ASP A 317 -3.78 24.17 8.17
C ASP A 317 -2.64 25.18 8.29
N ILE A 318 -2.90 26.45 7.93
CA ILE A 318 -1.97 27.56 8.18
C ILE A 318 -1.91 27.84 9.69
N LYS A 319 -0.68 28.04 10.17
CA LYS A 319 -0.29 28.23 11.58
C LYS A 319 0.32 29.60 11.84
N GLU A 320 0.95 30.15 10.81
CA GLU A 320 1.60 31.46 10.84
C GLU A 320 1.44 32.14 9.47
N VAL A 321 1.32 33.46 9.48
CA VAL A 321 1.38 34.32 8.30
C VAL A 321 2.35 35.45 8.62
N GLU A 322 3.39 35.64 7.81
CA GLU A 322 4.44 36.64 8.04
C GLU A 322 5.05 36.54 9.45
N GLY A 323 5.30 35.30 9.90
CA GLY A 323 5.81 34.98 11.24
C GLY A 323 4.86 35.24 12.41
N LYS A 324 3.62 35.69 12.15
CA LYS A 324 2.61 35.93 13.19
C LYS A 324 1.76 34.68 13.40
N PRO A 325 1.66 34.13 14.62
CA PRO A 325 0.79 33.00 14.93
C PRO A 325 -0.68 33.30 14.60
N VAL A 326 -1.27 32.52 13.71
CA VAL A 326 -2.68 32.62 13.31
C VAL A 326 -3.27 31.24 13.05
N ALA A 327 -4.56 31.07 13.27
CA ALA A 327 -5.24 29.81 12.98
C ALA A 327 -6.74 30.02 12.81
N LYS A 328 -7.39 29.12 12.05
CA LYS A 328 -8.85 29.03 12.02
C LYS A 328 -9.40 28.52 13.35
N ARG A 329 -10.69 28.74 13.61
CA ARG A 329 -11.39 28.24 14.80
C ARG A 329 -11.17 26.73 14.97
N GLY A 330 -10.92 26.32 16.22
CA GLY A 330 -10.66 24.92 16.59
C GLY A 330 -9.22 24.44 16.35
N ARG A 331 -8.30 25.34 15.94
CA ARG A 331 -6.87 25.07 15.79
C ARG A 331 -6.05 25.98 16.69
N ILE A 332 -4.91 25.47 17.14
CA ILE A 332 -3.93 26.22 17.94
C ILE A 332 -3.09 27.06 16.97
N PRO A 333 -2.93 28.39 17.15
CA PRO A 333 -2.03 29.20 16.33
C PRO A 333 -0.56 28.98 16.68
N GLY A 334 0.34 29.19 15.72
CA GLY A 334 1.79 29.03 15.88
C GLY A 334 2.29 27.60 15.66
N ILE A 335 3.60 27.48 15.43
CA ILE A 335 4.29 26.20 15.19
C ILE A 335 4.09 25.22 16.36
N ILE A 336 3.72 23.97 16.04
CA ILE A 336 3.65 22.88 17.01
C ILE A 336 4.96 22.09 16.98
N GLY A 337 5.65 21.98 18.12
CA GLY A 337 6.88 21.19 18.22
C GLY A 337 6.66 19.72 17.89
N ASN A 338 7.54 19.15 17.08
CA ASN A 338 7.69 17.71 16.89
C ASN A 338 9.15 17.41 16.54
N ASP A 339 9.86 16.82 17.51
CA ASP A 339 11.31 16.59 17.43
C ASP A 339 11.70 15.51 16.41
N LYS A 340 10.73 14.76 15.88
CA LYS A 340 10.94 13.79 14.82
C LYS A 340 11.01 14.41 13.42
N LEU A 341 10.65 15.68 13.26
CA LEU A 341 10.64 16.34 11.95
C LEU A 341 12.07 16.60 11.46
N VAL A 342 12.40 16.07 10.29
CA VAL A 342 13.67 16.32 9.60
C VAL A 342 13.46 17.27 8.43
N LYS A 343 14.46 18.11 8.12
CA LYS A 343 14.41 19.02 6.97
C LYS A 343 14.55 18.22 5.67
N MET A 344 13.60 18.38 4.76
CA MET A 344 13.49 17.64 3.50
C MET A 344 13.86 18.47 2.27
N ILE A 345 13.52 19.77 2.29
CA ILE A 345 13.78 20.79 1.25
C ILE A 345 14.39 22.01 1.93
#